data_AF-A0A4Q9Q5N9-F1
#
_entry.id   AF-A0A4Q9Q5N9-F1
#
_cell.length_a   1.000
_cell.length_b   1.000
_cell.length_c   1.000
_cell.angle_alpha   90.00
_cell.angle_beta   90.00
_cell.angle_gamma   90.00
#
_symmetry.space_group_name_H-M   'P 1'
#
loop_
_entity.id
_entity.type
_entity.pdbx_description
1 polymer ?
#
loop_
_entity_poly.entity_id
_entity_poly.type
_entity_poly.pdbx_seq_one_letter_code
_entity_poly.pdbx_strand_id
1 'polypeptide(L)'
;MEREFERPTGGPVGKDHFLEILARLYNQVFTQENNRNAFLITGLSRPPDPSRISALMMAPSETVSTSSSCPLPQPSPVLSAIAMIETISQLGGYTDDPSTPSHSRLSNMTQAALQISPTSMSIDPDLLSPTKRTAAIAQHLQLAHIHVDIPCHDVITPSDHILAPVLWNPSAAALPSPVSTPLPLELEDPRVIHEENVALRSALKSCQSAIVGLESQLVIQHKHCVGIQSRLFEKSKRRQDSHVAKYLKAGGARIYTDVAFREAQKKDRKVAEDEALDKTHGTVIAAARGSRNAWRKKQLTMRKKARERQNREWETRCTEQRLHHAGELPKRPKRVAKAETPIKYTFEVAYAEGLTSEELQEVHRKLETSGAEGKQARQAAALKALRELTEGFRAHDDEPMDFSTSGEDDGDWSS
;
A
#
# COMPACT_ATOMS: atom_id res chain seq x y z
N MET A 1 19.19 -32.97 -24.79
CA MET A 1 19.66 -32.63 -23.43
C MET A 1 18.77 -33.16 -22.32
N GLU A 2 17.53 -32.71 -22.09
CA GLU A 2 16.67 -33.32 -21.04
C GLU A 2 16.50 -34.84 -21.25
N ARG A 3 16.15 -35.26 -22.47
CA ARG A 3 16.03 -36.68 -22.85
C ARG A 3 17.35 -37.47 -22.80
N GLU A 4 18.49 -36.79 -22.85
CA GLU A 4 19.82 -37.43 -22.77
C GLU A 4 20.25 -37.64 -21.32
N PHE A 5 19.74 -36.83 -20.39
CA PHE A 5 19.96 -36.98 -18.96
C PHE A 5 18.98 -37.98 -18.33
N GLU A 6 17.69 -37.93 -18.72
CA GLU A 6 16.65 -38.81 -18.18
C GLU A 6 16.83 -40.28 -18.56
N ARG A 7 17.36 -40.57 -19.77
CA ARG A 7 17.62 -41.94 -20.23
C ARG A 7 18.56 -42.75 -19.33
N PRO A 8 19.74 -42.23 -18.94
CA PRO A 8 20.69 -42.99 -18.11
C PRO A 8 20.37 -42.96 -16.61
N THR A 9 19.74 -41.90 -16.09
CA THR A 9 19.46 -41.79 -14.65
C THR A 9 18.08 -42.32 -14.24
N GLY A 10 17.14 -42.47 -15.18
CA GLY A 10 15.82 -43.05 -14.94
C GLY A 10 14.93 -42.24 -14.00
N GLY A 11 15.34 -41.02 -13.64
CA GLY A 11 14.65 -40.13 -12.70
C GLY A 11 14.40 -38.74 -13.28
N PRO A 12 13.44 -37.99 -12.72
CA PRO A 12 13.17 -36.61 -13.13
C PRO A 12 14.37 -35.71 -12.83
N VAL A 13 14.61 -34.71 -13.70
CA VAL A 13 15.72 -33.75 -13.54
C VAL A 13 15.49 -32.90 -12.28
N GLY A 14 16.26 -33.17 -11.22
CA GLY A 14 16.28 -32.34 -10.01
C GLY A 14 16.92 -30.97 -10.24
N LYS A 15 16.67 -30.02 -9.34
CA LYS A 15 17.21 -28.65 -9.40
C LYS A 15 18.74 -28.64 -9.52
N ASP A 16 19.42 -29.53 -8.79
CA ASP A 16 20.88 -29.59 -8.77
C ASP A 16 21.44 -30.04 -10.13
N HIS A 17 20.79 -31.02 -10.76
CA HIS A 17 21.15 -31.50 -12.10
C HIS A 17 20.85 -30.46 -13.19
N PHE A 18 19.74 -29.73 -13.06
CA PHE A 18 19.43 -28.61 -13.95
C PHE A 18 20.53 -27.54 -13.88
N LEU A 19 20.96 -27.14 -12.68
CA LEU A 19 22.03 -26.17 -12.50
C LEU A 19 23.36 -26.65 -13.07
N GLU A 20 23.67 -27.95 -12.96
CA GLU A 20 24.88 -28.53 -13.55
C GLU A 20 24.82 -28.50 -15.09
N ILE A 21 23.70 -28.90 -15.69
CA ILE A 21 23.49 -28.84 -17.14
C ILE A 21 23.60 -27.39 -17.61
N LEU A 22 22.96 -26.46 -16.91
CA LEU A 22 23.01 -25.03 -17.22
C LEU A 22 24.44 -24.48 -17.12
N ALA A 23 25.19 -24.85 -16.08
CA ALA A 23 26.59 -24.44 -15.92
C ALA A 23 27.48 -24.99 -17.04
N ARG A 24 27.30 -26.26 -17.42
CA ARG A 24 28.03 -26.85 -18.56
C ARG A 24 27.69 -26.14 -19.88
N LEU A 25 26.41 -25.90 -20.14
CA LEU A 25 25.96 -25.15 -21.32
C LEU A 25 26.53 -23.74 -21.31
N TYR A 26 26.47 -23.05 -20.18
CA TYR A 26 27.01 -21.71 -20.02
C TYR A 26 28.50 -21.67 -20.37
N ASN A 27 29.29 -22.62 -19.86
CA ASN A 27 30.73 -22.69 -20.16
C ASN A 27 31.03 -23.05 -21.62
N GLN A 28 30.17 -23.84 -22.28
CA GLN A 28 30.30 -24.16 -23.70
C GLN A 28 29.91 -22.99 -24.61
N VAL A 29 28.85 -22.26 -24.25
CA VAL A 29 28.32 -21.16 -25.07
C VAL A 29 29.13 -19.89 -24.88
N PHE A 30 29.46 -19.52 -23.64
CA PHE A 30 30.15 -18.27 -23.29
C PHE A 30 31.68 -18.41 -23.29
N THR A 31 32.24 -19.10 -24.28
CA THR A 31 33.69 -19.11 -24.50
C THR A 31 34.16 -17.73 -24.98
N GLN A 32 35.44 -17.42 -24.76
CA GLN A 32 36.02 -16.15 -25.22
C GLN A 32 35.88 -15.97 -26.75
N GLU A 33 36.00 -17.06 -27.50
CA GLU A 33 35.84 -17.08 -28.95
C GLU A 33 34.39 -16.82 -29.37
N ASN A 34 33.42 -17.51 -28.76
CA ASN A 34 32.00 -17.29 -29.06
C ASN A 34 31.56 -15.87 -28.67
N ASN A 35 32.05 -15.35 -27.54
CA ASN A 35 31.79 -13.96 -27.15
C ASN A 35 32.36 -12.98 -28.17
N ARG A 36 33.62 -13.17 -28.61
CA ARG A 36 34.22 -12.35 -29.68
C ARG A 36 33.43 -12.43 -30.98
N ASN A 37 33.04 -13.63 -31.40
CA ASN A 37 32.23 -13.84 -32.60
C ASN A 37 30.85 -13.19 -32.45
N ALA A 38 30.22 -13.26 -31.28
CA ALA A 38 28.97 -12.58 -31.02
C ALA A 38 29.12 -11.05 -31.14
N PHE A 39 30.19 -10.45 -30.60
CA PHE A 39 30.47 -9.01 -30.79
C PHE A 39 30.72 -8.65 -32.26
N LEU A 40 31.43 -9.50 -33.00
CA LEU A 40 31.68 -9.30 -34.44
C LEU A 40 30.40 -9.40 -35.27
N ILE A 41 29.54 -10.37 -34.96
CA ILE A 41 28.26 -10.57 -35.66
C ILE A 41 27.29 -9.44 -35.32
N THR A 42 27.23 -9.03 -34.05
CA THR A 42 26.30 -7.99 -33.59
C THR A 42 26.75 -6.56 -33.92
N GLY A 43 27.98 -6.37 -34.41
CA GLY A 43 28.54 -5.04 -34.70
C GLY A 43 28.94 -4.26 -33.45
N LEU A 44 28.87 -4.88 -32.27
CA LEU A 44 29.24 -4.30 -30.97
C LEU A 44 30.76 -4.39 -30.70
N SER A 45 31.59 -4.42 -31.75
CA SER A 45 33.05 -4.32 -31.62
C SER A 45 33.47 -2.99 -31.00
N ARG A 46 34.75 -2.85 -30.65
CA ARG A 46 35.32 -1.59 -30.17
C ARG A 46 36.41 -1.14 -31.16
N PRO A 47 36.18 -0.11 -32.00
CA PRO A 47 34.97 0.72 -32.09
C PRO A 47 33.74 -0.01 -32.69
N PRO A 48 32.50 0.43 -32.38
CA PRO A 48 31.28 -0.15 -32.93
C PRO A 48 31.24 0.02 -34.45
N ASP A 49 30.84 -1.03 -35.16
CA ASP A 49 30.70 -1.00 -36.62
C ASP A 49 29.22 -0.76 -36.99
N PRO A 50 28.84 0.48 -37.37
CA PRO A 50 27.45 0.81 -37.66
C PRO A 50 26.89 0.07 -38.88
N SER A 51 27.75 -0.44 -39.76
CA SER A 51 27.32 -1.19 -40.95
C SER A 51 26.69 -2.55 -40.59
N ARG A 52 27.06 -3.11 -39.42
CA ARG A 52 26.57 -4.42 -38.93
C ARG A 52 25.38 -4.31 -38.00
N ILE A 53 25.13 -3.14 -37.43
CA ILE A 53 24.00 -2.90 -36.54
C ILE A 53 22.79 -2.58 -37.43
N SER A 54 21.99 -3.61 -37.75
CA SER A 54 20.78 -3.42 -38.56
C SER A 54 19.75 -2.53 -37.84
N ALA A 55 18.91 -1.82 -38.60
CA ALA A 55 17.82 -1.02 -38.04
C ALA A 55 16.87 -1.86 -37.16
N LEU A 56 16.72 -3.16 -37.45
CA LEU A 56 15.92 -4.09 -36.65
C LEU A 56 16.56 -4.40 -35.28
N MET A 57 17.90 -4.39 -35.18
CA MET A 57 18.61 -4.54 -33.91
C MET A 57 18.58 -3.27 -33.05
N MET A 58 18.39 -2.11 -33.69
CA MET A 58 18.22 -0.81 -33.03
C MET A 58 16.76 -0.47 -32.75
N ALA A 59 15.82 -1.20 -33.35
CA ALA A 59 14.41 -1.00 -33.12
C ALA A 59 14.12 -1.22 -31.63
N PRO A 60 13.39 -0.30 -30.96
CA PRO A 60 12.89 -0.58 -29.62
C PRO A 60 12.16 -1.93 -29.67
N SER A 61 12.34 -2.75 -28.63
CA SER A 61 11.70 -4.07 -28.52
C SER A 61 10.19 -3.93 -28.27
N GLU A 62 9.48 -3.20 -29.14
CA GLU A 62 8.04 -2.96 -29.11
C GLU A 62 7.26 -4.27 -29.18
N THR A 63 7.76 -5.27 -29.93
CA THR A 63 7.11 -6.58 -30.06
C THR A 63 7.16 -7.42 -28.79
N VAL A 64 8.11 -7.15 -27.87
CA VAL A 64 8.25 -7.87 -26.59
C VAL A 64 7.94 -6.98 -25.38
N SER A 65 7.88 -5.67 -25.59
CA SER A 65 7.34 -4.71 -24.63
C SER A 65 5.84 -4.93 -24.59
N THR A 66 5.40 -5.83 -23.74
CA THR A 66 3.98 -6.04 -23.46
C THR A 66 3.39 -4.70 -23.04
N SER A 67 2.67 -4.05 -23.96
CA SER A 67 1.65 -3.09 -23.54
C SER A 67 0.73 -3.90 -22.63
N SER A 68 0.81 -3.69 -21.32
CA SER A 68 0.08 -4.52 -20.35
C SER A 68 -1.41 -4.16 -20.31
N SER A 69 -2.00 -3.81 -21.46
CA SER A 69 -3.41 -4.03 -21.68
C SER A 69 -3.65 -5.52 -21.43
N CYS A 70 -4.59 -5.85 -20.55
CA CYS A 70 -5.08 -7.21 -20.43
C CYS A 70 -5.34 -7.71 -21.87
N PRO A 71 -4.70 -8.80 -22.32
CA PRO A 71 -4.73 -9.20 -23.73
C PRO A 71 -6.14 -9.62 -24.19
N LEU A 72 -7.10 -9.68 -23.25
CA LEU A 72 -8.48 -10.00 -23.49
C LEU A 72 -9.33 -8.73 -23.36
N PRO A 73 -10.26 -8.49 -24.31
CA PRO A 73 -11.25 -7.43 -24.15
C PRO A 73 -12.05 -7.70 -22.87
N GLN A 74 -12.08 -6.71 -21.98
CA GLN A 74 -12.84 -6.82 -20.73
C GLN A 74 -14.34 -6.67 -21.02
N PRO A 75 -15.21 -7.34 -20.25
CA PRO A 75 -16.65 -7.23 -20.46
C PRO A 75 -17.12 -5.80 -20.14
N SER A 76 -18.18 -5.36 -20.82
CA SER A 76 -18.73 -4.00 -20.70
C SER A 76 -19.00 -3.53 -19.25
N PRO A 77 -19.53 -4.38 -18.34
CA PRO A 77 -19.74 -3.99 -16.94
C PRO A 77 -18.43 -3.63 -16.23
N VAL A 78 -17.36 -4.40 -16.47
CA VAL A 78 -16.03 -4.16 -15.90
C VAL A 78 -15.45 -2.84 -16.41
N LEU A 79 -15.55 -2.57 -17.71
CA LEU A 79 -15.10 -1.30 -18.30
C LEU A 79 -15.85 -0.09 -17.71
N SER A 80 -17.17 -0.22 -17.53
CA SER A 80 -18.01 0.82 -16.94
C SER A 80 -17.64 1.09 -15.49
N ALA A 81 -17.42 0.03 -14.70
CA ALA A 81 -16.97 0.14 -13.32
C ALA A 81 -15.58 0.78 -13.19
N ILE A 82 -14.63 0.43 -14.08
CA ILE A 82 -13.30 1.04 -14.13
C ILE A 82 -13.40 2.54 -14.41
N ALA A 83 -14.11 2.92 -15.48
CA ALA A 83 -14.29 4.32 -15.86
C ALA A 83 -14.90 5.14 -14.72
N MET A 84 -15.85 4.55 -13.99
CA MET A 84 -16.46 5.20 -12.83
C MET A 84 -15.48 5.34 -11.66
N ILE A 85 -14.75 4.29 -11.29
CA ILE A 85 -13.76 4.35 -10.19
C ILE A 85 -12.67 5.38 -10.51
N GLU A 86 -12.25 5.49 -11.77
CA GLU A 86 -11.31 6.52 -12.21
C GLU A 86 -11.90 7.92 -12.04
N THR A 87 -13.15 8.13 -12.45
CA THR A 87 -13.88 9.40 -12.28
C THR A 87 -13.96 9.79 -10.80
N ILE A 88 -14.35 8.85 -9.93
CA ILE A 88 -14.44 9.06 -8.48
C ILE A 88 -13.05 9.37 -7.90
N SER A 89 -12.01 8.66 -8.33
CA SER A 89 -10.64 8.88 -7.85
C SER A 89 -10.12 10.27 -8.24
N GLN A 90 -10.45 10.75 -9.44
CA GLN A 90 -10.09 12.10 -9.91
C GLN A 90 -10.84 13.19 -9.14
N LEU A 91 -12.11 12.96 -8.79
CA LEU A 91 -12.91 13.88 -7.97
C LEU A 91 -12.50 13.87 -6.49
N GLY A 92 -12.06 12.72 -5.97
CA GLY A 92 -11.64 12.54 -4.58
C GLY A 92 -10.23 13.03 -4.27
N GLY A 93 -9.35 13.13 -5.28
CA GLY A 93 -7.99 13.67 -5.13
C GLY A 93 -7.91 15.15 -4.75
N TYR A 94 -9.05 15.86 -4.66
CA TYR A 94 -9.12 17.28 -4.36
C TYR A 94 -9.11 17.62 -2.85
N THR A 95 -9.14 16.65 -1.94
CA THR A 95 -9.44 16.95 -0.52
C THR A 95 -8.24 17.11 0.43
N ASP A 96 -7.01 16.77 0.03
CA ASP A 96 -5.89 16.69 0.99
C ASP A 96 -4.74 17.71 0.77
N ASP A 97 -4.81 18.60 -0.23
CA ASP A 97 -3.81 19.67 -0.39
C ASP A 97 -4.49 21.01 -0.72
N PRO A 98 -4.53 21.99 0.19
CA PRO A 98 -5.21 23.28 -0.03
C PRO A 98 -4.48 24.23 -1.00
N SER A 99 -3.49 23.74 -1.74
CA SER A 99 -2.60 24.59 -2.54
C SER A 99 -2.81 24.35 -4.03
N THR A 100 -3.52 25.30 -4.66
CA THR A 100 -3.72 25.53 -6.11
C THR A 100 -4.65 24.56 -6.89
N PRO A 101 -5.77 25.04 -7.45
CA PRO A 101 -6.62 24.27 -8.36
C PRO A 101 -5.92 24.14 -9.70
N SER A 102 -5.26 23.00 -9.94
CA SER A 102 -4.81 22.64 -11.28
C SER A 102 -5.99 22.08 -12.05
N HIS A 103 -6.43 22.78 -13.10
CA HIS A 103 -7.49 22.35 -14.02
C HIS A 103 -7.04 21.12 -14.82
N SER A 104 -7.06 19.95 -14.19
CA SER A 104 -6.92 18.67 -14.88
C SER A 104 -8.14 18.46 -15.77
N ARG A 105 -7.96 18.58 -17.08
CA ARG A 105 -9.00 18.26 -18.07
C ARG A 105 -9.32 16.78 -17.94
N LEU A 106 -10.55 16.46 -17.51
CA LEU A 106 -11.12 15.11 -17.55
C LEU A 106 -10.87 14.50 -18.95
N SER A 107 -10.41 13.25 -19.02
CA SER A 107 -10.17 12.59 -20.29
C SER A 107 -11.47 12.45 -21.09
N ASN A 108 -11.39 12.39 -22.43
CA ASN A 108 -12.58 12.26 -23.29
C ASN A 108 -13.43 11.02 -22.98
N MET A 109 -12.81 9.91 -22.52
CA MET A 109 -13.55 8.73 -22.05
C MET A 109 -14.32 9.01 -20.76
N THR A 110 -13.72 9.78 -19.85
CA THR A 110 -14.36 10.18 -18.58
C THR A 110 -15.52 11.14 -18.84
N GLN A 111 -15.37 12.06 -19.81
CA GLN A 111 -16.47 12.94 -20.24
C GLN A 111 -17.62 12.18 -20.91
N ALA A 112 -17.31 11.15 -21.71
CA ALA A 112 -18.33 10.28 -22.31
C ALA A 112 -19.06 9.43 -21.25
N ALA A 113 -18.34 8.91 -20.25
CA ALA A 113 -18.95 8.22 -19.11
C ALA A 113 -19.79 9.14 -18.22
N LEU A 114 -19.53 10.46 -18.25
CA LEU A 114 -20.31 11.49 -17.56
C LEU A 114 -21.51 12.01 -18.37
N GLN A 115 -21.75 11.53 -19.60
CA GLN A 115 -23.00 11.78 -20.35
C GLN A 115 -24.19 10.97 -19.79
N ILE A 116 -24.23 10.76 -18.48
CA ILE A 116 -25.37 10.22 -17.75
C ILE A 116 -26.34 11.39 -17.52
N SER A 117 -27.46 11.37 -18.24
CA SER A 117 -28.66 12.23 -18.14
C SER A 117 -28.46 13.69 -17.62
N PRO A 118 -28.76 14.72 -18.43
CA PRO A 118 -28.56 16.14 -18.07
C PRO A 118 -29.34 16.61 -16.83
N THR A 119 -30.32 15.85 -16.34
CA THR A 119 -31.04 16.14 -15.09
C THR A 119 -30.18 16.00 -13.82
N SER A 120 -29.04 15.29 -13.88
CA SER A 120 -28.21 15.05 -12.68
C SER A 120 -27.06 16.03 -12.44
N MET A 121 -26.79 16.94 -13.39
CA MET A 121 -25.72 17.95 -13.26
C MET A 121 -26.15 19.27 -12.60
N SER A 122 -27.40 19.37 -12.10
CA SER A 122 -27.87 20.57 -11.37
C SER A 122 -27.59 20.54 -9.86
N ILE A 123 -26.90 19.51 -9.37
CA ILE A 123 -26.60 19.40 -7.94
C ILE A 123 -25.29 20.12 -7.65
N ASP A 124 -25.40 21.21 -6.88
CA ASP A 124 -24.30 22.06 -6.45
C ASP A 124 -23.19 21.23 -5.76
N PRO A 125 -21.97 21.14 -6.33
CA PRO A 125 -20.92 20.26 -5.84
C PRO A 125 -20.43 20.60 -4.43
N ASP A 126 -20.68 21.83 -3.96
CA ASP A 126 -20.29 22.34 -2.64
C ASP A 126 -21.30 21.98 -1.53
N LEU A 127 -22.51 21.51 -1.87
CA LEU A 127 -23.55 21.16 -0.89
C LEU A 127 -23.52 19.69 -0.43
N LEU A 128 -22.69 18.87 -1.05
CA LEU A 128 -22.57 17.45 -0.71
C LEU A 128 -21.32 17.23 0.16
N SER A 129 -21.54 16.94 1.44
CA SER A 129 -20.51 16.29 2.26
C SER A 129 -20.03 15.01 1.56
N PRO A 130 -18.77 14.57 1.76
CA PRO A 130 -18.24 13.39 1.10
C PRO A 130 -19.19 12.19 1.16
N THR A 131 -19.86 11.99 2.30
CA THR A 131 -20.85 10.93 2.53
C THR A 131 -22.10 11.04 1.66
N LYS A 132 -22.63 12.26 1.45
CA LYS A 132 -23.80 12.49 0.58
C LYS A 132 -23.44 12.33 -0.90
N ARG A 133 -22.20 12.67 -1.27
CA ARG A 133 -21.66 12.45 -2.61
C ARG A 133 -21.54 10.95 -2.91
N THR A 134 -21.04 10.14 -1.96
CA THR A 134 -21.01 8.67 -2.12
C THR A 134 -22.42 8.09 -2.24
N ALA A 135 -23.38 8.58 -1.46
CA ALA A 135 -24.77 8.14 -1.54
C ALA A 135 -25.43 8.47 -2.89
N ALA A 136 -25.20 9.67 -3.43
CA ALA A 136 -25.70 10.06 -4.75
C ALA A 136 -25.08 9.21 -5.87
N ILE A 137 -23.78 8.92 -5.79
CA ILE A 137 -23.09 8.04 -6.74
C ILE A 137 -23.62 6.60 -6.63
N ALA A 138 -23.83 6.09 -5.42
CA ALA A 138 -24.40 4.76 -5.19
C ALA A 138 -25.85 4.66 -5.71
N GLN A 139 -26.65 5.70 -5.52
CA GLN A 139 -28.00 5.78 -6.06
C GLN A 139 -28.00 5.81 -7.60
N HIS A 140 -27.06 6.55 -8.20
CA HIS A 140 -26.86 6.56 -9.66
C HIS A 140 -26.42 5.21 -10.21
N LEU A 141 -25.57 4.50 -9.49
CA LEU A 141 -25.15 3.13 -9.83
C LEU A 141 -26.36 2.19 -9.88
N GLN A 142 -27.25 2.27 -8.90
CA GLN A 142 -28.50 1.49 -8.87
C GLN A 142 -29.42 1.82 -10.06
N LEU A 143 -29.48 3.08 -10.47
CA LEU A 143 -30.32 3.52 -11.60
C LEU A 143 -29.75 3.17 -12.98
N ALA A 144 -28.42 3.04 -13.12
CA ALA A 144 -27.77 2.67 -14.38
C ALA A 144 -27.89 1.17 -14.71
N HIS A 145 -28.74 0.41 -14.00
CA HIS A 145 -28.87 -1.05 -14.09
C HIS A 145 -27.57 -1.83 -13.83
N ILE A 146 -26.54 -1.19 -13.27
CA ILE A 146 -25.36 -1.87 -12.74
C ILE A 146 -25.74 -2.25 -11.31
N HIS A 147 -26.16 -3.50 -11.11
CA HIS A 147 -26.55 -3.98 -9.79
C HIS A 147 -25.30 -4.15 -8.92
N VAL A 148 -24.83 -3.05 -8.33
CA VAL A 148 -23.78 -3.07 -7.32
C VAL A 148 -24.46 -3.15 -5.96
N ASP A 149 -24.61 -4.37 -5.44
CA ASP A 149 -24.87 -4.54 -4.02
C ASP A 149 -23.60 -4.11 -3.27
N ILE A 150 -23.52 -2.82 -2.93
CA ILE A 150 -22.54 -2.32 -1.97
C ILE A 150 -23.13 -2.63 -0.60
N PRO A 151 -22.64 -3.64 0.15
CA PRO A 151 -23.07 -3.84 1.52
C PRO A 151 -22.65 -2.60 2.32
N CYS A 152 -23.57 -1.65 2.50
CA CYS A 152 -23.26 -0.34 3.06
C CYS A 152 -23.25 -0.32 4.59
N HIS A 153 -23.59 -1.43 5.28
CA HIS A 153 -23.86 -1.39 6.72
C HIS A 153 -23.26 -2.51 7.57
N ASP A 154 -22.58 -3.50 6.99
CA ASP A 154 -21.89 -4.49 7.80
C ASP A 154 -20.45 -4.04 8.05
N VAL A 155 -20.16 -3.67 9.30
CA VAL A 155 -18.81 -3.38 9.77
C VAL A 155 -18.02 -4.68 9.66
N ILE A 156 -17.25 -4.83 8.57
CA ILE A 156 -16.29 -5.91 8.41
C ILE A 156 -15.35 -5.84 9.61
N THR A 157 -15.45 -6.83 10.50
CA THR A 157 -14.56 -6.89 11.65
C THR A 157 -13.25 -7.54 11.22
N PRO A 158 -12.10 -7.15 11.78
CA PRO A 158 -10.79 -7.71 11.41
C PRO A 158 -10.64 -9.23 11.62
N SER A 159 -11.66 -9.87 12.18
CA SER A 159 -11.74 -11.31 12.47
C SER A 159 -12.28 -12.12 11.29
N ASP A 160 -12.85 -11.47 10.27
CA ASP A 160 -13.28 -12.16 9.05
C ASP A 160 -12.04 -12.53 8.24
N HIS A 161 -11.66 -13.81 8.32
CA HIS A 161 -10.56 -14.34 7.53
C HIS A 161 -10.86 -14.13 6.04
N ILE A 162 -10.06 -13.28 5.39
CA ILE A 162 -10.03 -13.18 3.93
C ILE A 162 -9.71 -14.59 3.43
N LEU A 163 -10.72 -15.28 2.91
CA LEU A 163 -10.53 -16.59 2.29
C LEU A 163 -9.45 -16.42 1.22
N ALA A 164 -8.44 -17.28 1.26
CA ALA A 164 -7.41 -17.29 0.23
C ALA A 164 -8.10 -17.36 -1.15
N PRO A 165 -7.65 -16.57 -2.14
CA PRO A 165 -8.26 -16.59 -3.46
C PRO A 165 -8.29 -18.04 -3.93
N VAL A 166 -9.50 -18.56 -4.14
CA VAL A 166 -9.68 -19.91 -4.68
C VAL A 166 -9.03 -19.86 -6.05
N LEU A 167 -7.83 -20.45 -6.17
CA LEU A 167 -7.16 -20.68 -7.43
C LEU A 167 -8.10 -21.59 -8.21
N TRP A 168 -8.89 -20.97 -9.09
CA TRP A 168 -9.77 -21.66 -10.01
C TRP A 168 -8.90 -22.64 -10.79
N ASN A 169 -8.99 -23.92 -10.45
CA ASN A 169 -8.25 -24.96 -11.12
C ASN A 169 -8.96 -25.20 -12.46
N PRO A 170 -8.43 -24.73 -13.61
CA PRO A 170 -9.14 -24.84 -14.89
C PRO A 170 -9.36 -26.31 -15.27
N SER A 171 -8.62 -27.24 -14.67
CA SER A 171 -8.80 -28.67 -14.86
C SER A 171 -10.06 -29.25 -14.19
N ALA A 172 -10.68 -28.52 -13.25
CA ALA A 172 -11.93 -28.92 -12.58
C ALA A 172 -13.16 -28.12 -13.05
N ALA A 173 -12.94 -27.07 -13.85
CA ALA A 173 -13.99 -26.29 -14.48
C ALA A 173 -14.06 -26.60 -15.97
N ALA A 174 -14.20 -27.88 -16.31
CA ALA A 174 -15.12 -28.16 -17.40
C ALA A 174 -16.43 -27.49 -16.96
N LEU A 175 -16.77 -26.36 -17.60
CA LEU A 175 -18.16 -25.90 -17.64
C LEU A 175 -18.97 -27.19 -17.82
N PRO A 176 -19.87 -27.55 -16.89
CA PRO A 176 -20.61 -28.79 -17.03
C PRO A 176 -21.16 -28.75 -18.44
N SER A 177 -20.67 -29.64 -19.32
CA SER A 177 -21.24 -29.82 -20.66
C SER A 177 -22.73 -29.83 -20.42
N PRO A 178 -23.55 -29.04 -21.13
CA PRO A 178 -24.98 -28.98 -20.88
C PRO A 178 -25.44 -30.42 -20.90
N VAL A 179 -25.66 -30.97 -19.71
CA VAL A 179 -26.07 -32.35 -19.58
C VAL A 179 -27.49 -32.22 -20.07
N SER A 180 -27.71 -32.61 -21.33
CA SER A 180 -29.04 -32.92 -21.81
C SER A 180 -29.50 -34.15 -21.03
N THR A 181 -29.75 -33.98 -19.73
CA THR A 181 -30.61 -34.86 -18.99
C THR A 181 -31.93 -34.79 -19.74
N PRO A 182 -32.37 -35.90 -20.37
CA PRO A 182 -33.67 -35.91 -21.00
C PRO A 182 -34.68 -35.49 -19.93
N LEU A 183 -35.51 -34.49 -20.25
CA LEU A 183 -36.54 -34.03 -19.33
C LEU A 183 -37.31 -35.26 -18.85
N PRO A 184 -37.44 -35.48 -17.53
CA PRO A 184 -38.23 -36.58 -17.00
C PRO A 184 -39.64 -36.53 -17.62
N LEU A 185 -40.14 -37.67 -18.10
CA LEU A 185 -41.47 -37.74 -18.74
C LEU A 185 -42.64 -37.38 -17.78
N GLU A 186 -42.38 -37.23 -16.47
CA GLU A 186 -43.36 -36.86 -15.45
C GLU A 186 -43.28 -35.38 -15.06
N LEU A 187 -43.29 -34.47 -16.05
CA LEU A 187 -43.31 -33.03 -15.82
C LEU A 187 -44.70 -32.45 -15.51
N GLU A 188 -45.71 -33.29 -15.25
CA GLU A 188 -47.09 -32.83 -15.01
C GLU A 188 -47.40 -32.51 -13.55
N ASP A 189 -46.57 -32.95 -12.58
CA ASP A 189 -46.79 -32.61 -11.17
C ASP A 189 -46.34 -31.16 -10.88
N PRO A 190 -47.28 -30.23 -10.55
CA PRO A 190 -46.94 -28.84 -10.29
C PRO A 190 -45.97 -28.64 -9.11
N ARG A 191 -45.85 -29.61 -8.20
CA ARG A 191 -44.90 -29.55 -7.08
C ARG A 191 -43.47 -29.73 -7.54
N VAL A 192 -43.22 -30.70 -8.42
CA VAL A 192 -41.89 -30.97 -8.99
C VAL A 192 -41.41 -29.77 -9.81
N ILE A 193 -42.30 -29.19 -10.62
CA ILE A 193 -42.00 -27.96 -11.38
C ILE A 193 -41.64 -26.80 -10.45
N HIS A 194 -42.34 -26.63 -9.32
CA HIS A 194 -42.05 -25.56 -8.37
C HIS A 194 -40.69 -25.74 -7.69
N GLU A 195 -40.38 -26.94 -7.21
CA GLU A 195 -39.10 -27.27 -6.57
C GLU A 195 -37.93 -27.10 -7.54
N GLU A 196 -38.06 -27.56 -8.78
CA GLU A 196 -37.05 -27.37 -9.83
C GLU A 196 -36.87 -25.89 -10.17
N ASN A 197 -37.96 -25.12 -10.27
CA ASN A 197 -37.86 -23.66 -10.48
C ASN A 197 -37.15 -22.95 -9.31
N VAL A 198 -37.39 -23.37 -8.07
CA VAL A 198 -36.69 -22.83 -6.89
C VAL A 198 -35.20 -23.19 -6.95
N ALA A 199 -34.87 -24.42 -7.30
CA ALA A 199 -33.48 -24.88 -7.47
C ALA A 199 -32.77 -24.11 -8.60
N LEU A 200 -33.39 -23.95 -9.77
CA LEU A 200 -32.85 -23.19 -10.89
C LEU A 200 -32.66 -21.71 -10.54
N ARG A 201 -33.61 -21.09 -9.83
CA ARG A 201 -33.45 -19.70 -9.36
C ARG A 201 -32.31 -19.56 -8.36
N SER A 202 -32.13 -20.53 -7.47
CA SER A 202 -31.01 -20.56 -6.52
C SER A 202 -29.67 -20.72 -7.26
N ALA A 203 -29.59 -21.64 -8.22
CA ALA A 203 -28.41 -21.87 -9.04
C ALA A 203 -28.07 -20.63 -9.89
N LEU A 204 -29.07 -19.98 -10.49
CA LEU A 204 -28.91 -18.75 -11.26
C LEU A 204 -28.36 -17.62 -10.38
N LYS A 205 -28.90 -17.42 -9.17
CA LYS A 205 -28.37 -16.45 -8.20
C LYS A 205 -26.92 -16.74 -7.81
N SER A 206 -26.58 -18.02 -7.59
CA SER A 206 -25.20 -18.44 -7.30
C SER A 206 -24.25 -18.13 -8.46
N CYS A 207 -24.64 -18.46 -9.69
CA CYS A 207 -23.88 -18.13 -10.90
C CYS A 207 -23.71 -16.60 -11.09
N GLN A 208 -24.77 -15.81 -10.86
CA GLN A 208 -24.68 -14.35 -10.92
C GLN A 208 -23.70 -13.79 -9.88
N SER A 209 -23.77 -14.27 -8.64
CA SER A 209 -22.82 -13.89 -7.58
C SER A 209 -21.37 -14.25 -7.96
N ALA A 210 -21.15 -15.42 -8.54
CA ALA A 210 -19.83 -15.82 -9.03
C ALA A 210 -19.32 -14.93 -10.17
N ILE A 211 -20.19 -14.55 -11.13
CA ILE A 211 -19.85 -13.62 -12.22
C ILE A 211 -19.47 -12.25 -11.65
N VAL A 212 -20.27 -11.70 -10.73
CA VAL A 212 -19.98 -10.42 -10.07
C VAL A 212 -18.65 -10.49 -9.31
N GLY A 213 -18.39 -11.61 -8.62
CA GLY A 213 -17.10 -11.87 -7.97
C GLY A 213 -15.93 -11.81 -8.96
N LEU A 214 -16.03 -12.51 -10.09
CA LEU A 214 -15.00 -12.50 -11.14
C LEU A 214 -14.81 -11.11 -11.76
N GLU A 215 -15.89 -10.41 -12.07
CA GLU A 215 -15.85 -9.05 -12.62
C GLU A 215 -15.19 -8.07 -11.63
N SER A 216 -15.53 -8.14 -10.35
CA SER A 216 -14.91 -7.32 -9.31
C SER A 216 -13.39 -7.57 -9.20
N GLN A 217 -12.97 -8.83 -9.31
CA GLN A 217 -11.55 -9.19 -9.31
C GLN A 217 -10.82 -8.61 -10.53
N LEU A 218 -11.44 -8.63 -11.71
CA LEU A 218 -10.88 -8.01 -12.93
C LEU A 218 -10.71 -6.49 -12.76
N VAL A 219 -11.68 -5.80 -12.15
CA VAL A 219 -11.58 -4.37 -11.83
C VAL A 219 -10.41 -4.09 -10.87
N ILE A 220 -10.26 -4.90 -9.81
CA ILE A 220 -9.16 -4.76 -8.84
C ILE A 220 -7.80 -4.98 -9.52
N GLN A 221 -7.68 -6.03 -10.33
CA GLN A 221 -6.46 -6.34 -11.08
C GLN A 221 -6.11 -5.22 -12.06
N HIS A 222 -7.10 -4.71 -12.80
CA HIS A 222 -6.90 -3.58 -13.70
C HIS A 222 -6.33 -2.37 -12.96
N LYS A 223 -6.96 -1.96 -11.85
CA LYS A 223 -6.50 -0.83 -11.02
C LYS A 223 -5.08 -1.04 -10.50
N HIS A 224 -4.75 -2.27 -10.08
CA HIS A 224 -3.41 -2.61 -9.62
C HIS A 224 -2.37 -2.48 -10.75
N CYS A 225 -2.67 -2.99 -11.95
CA CYS A 225 -1.81 -2.90 -13.13
C CYS A 225 -1.57 -1.44 -13.55
N VAL A 226 -2.64 -0.64 -13.65
CA VAL A 226 -2.55 0.80 -13.94
C VAL A 226 -1.71 1.50 -12.86
N GLY A 227 -1.91 1.19 -11.59
CA GLY A 227 -1.10 1.74 -10.50
C GLY A 227 0.38 1.34 -10.56
N ILE A 228 0.71 0.15 -11.06
CA ILE A 228 2.11 -0.24 -11.34
C ILE A 228 2.66 0.58 -12.52
N GLN A 229 1.90 0.69 -13.62
CA GLN A 229 2.33 1.44 -14.81
C GLN A 229 2.59 2.90 -14.49
N SER A 230 1.69 3.58 -13.78
CA SER A 230 1.88 4.98 -13.37
C SER A 230 3.14 5.14 -12.51
N ARG A 231 3.39 4.23 -11.57
CA ARG A 231 4.64 4.23 -10.77
C ARG A 231 5.88 3.97 -11.62
N LEU A 232 5.80 3.11 -12.64
CA LEU A 232 6.91 2.88 -13.57
C LEU A 232 7.17 4.10 -14.46
N PHE A 233 6.12 4.74 -14.95
CA PHE A 233 6.19 5.95 -15.75
C PHE A 233 6.72 7.13 -14.93
N GLU A 234 6.28 7.30 -13.68
CA GLU A 234 6.85 8.31 -12.77
C GLU A 234 8.33 8.03 -12.49
N LYS A 235 8.71 6.76 -12.27
CA LYS A 235 10.12 6.37 -12.10
C LYS A 235 10.93 6.66 -13.36
N SER A 236 10.41 6.42 -14.56
CA SER A 236 11.12 6.71 -15.81
C SER A 236 11.25 8.21 -16.02
N LYS A 237 10.20 9.00 -15.74
CA LYS A 237 10.22 10.46 -15.78
C LYS A 237 11.24 11.05 -14.80
N ARG A 238 11.24 10.59 -13.53
CA ARG A 238 12.25 10.99 -12.53
C ARG A 238 13.69 10.71 -12.99
N ARG A 239 13.93 9.60 -13.70
CA ARG A 239 15.25 9.30 -14.28
C ARG A 239 15.62 10.28 -15.40
N GLN A 240 14.65 10.72 -16.20
CA GLN A 240 14.87 11.73 -17.25
C GLN A 240 15.16 13.12 -16.67
N ASP A 241 14.71 13.40 -15.44
CA ASP A 241 14.92 14.69 -14.78
C ASP A 241 16.33 14.86 -14.17
N SER A 242 17.13 13.78 -14.12
CA SER A 242 18.52 13.86 -13.65
C SER A 242 19.36 14.82 -14.50
N HIS A 243 20.29 15.52 -13.87
CA HIS A 243 21.20 16.43 -14.55
C HIS A 243 22.04 15.70 -15.60
N VAL A 244 22.45 14.45 -15.34
CA VAL A 244 23.13 13.62 -16.32
C VAL A 244 22.23 13.27 -17.50
N ALA A 245 20.96 12.89 -17.28
CA ALA A 245 20.04 12.62 -18.39
C ALA A 245 19.76 13.87 -19.23
N LYS A 246 19.61 15.04 -18.60
CA LYS A 246 19.46 16.34 -19.29
C LYS A 246 20.69 16.67 -20.13
N TYR A 247 21.90 16.47 -19.59
CA TYR A 247 23.15 16.66 -20.33
C TYR A 247 23.23 15.73 -21.55
N LEU A 248 22.91 14.44 -21.39
CA LEU A 248 22.91 13.48 -22.50
C LEU A 248 21.83 13.81 -23.56
N LYS A 249 20.64 14.26 -23.12
CA LYS A 249 19.55 14.67 -24.02
C LYS A 249 19.91 15.93 -24.82
N ALA A 250 20.72 16.82 -24.26
CA ALA A 250 21.24 18.00 -24.96
C ALA A 250 22.33 17.69 -26.00
N GLY A 251 22.61 16.40 -26.27
CA GLY A 251 23.66 15.98 -27.20
C GLY A 251 25.04 15.83 -26.55
N GLY A 252 25.13 15.91 -25.22
CA GLY A 252 26.36 15.67 -24.49
C GLY A 252 26.88 14.25 -24.72
N ALA A 253 28.17 14.12 -25.01
CA ALA A 253 28.79 12.82 -25.22
C ALA A 253 29.00 12.10 -23.88
N ARG A 254 28.88 10.77 -23.87
CA ARG A 254 29.07 9.96 -22.65
C ARG A 254 30.56 9.73 -22.35
N ILE A 255 31.31 10.83 -22.24
CA ILE A 255 32.75 10.86 -21.99
C ILE A 255 32.95 11.16 -20.51
N TYR A 256 33.40 10.15 -19.74
CA TYR A 256 33.60 10.27 -18.29
C TYR A 256 34.68 11.28 -17.87
N THR A 257 35.52 11.70 -18.81
CA THR A 257 36.53 12.75 -18.62
C THR A 257 36.00 14.15 -18.90
N ASP A 258 34.82 14.29 -19.51
CA ASP A 258 34.23 15.58 -19.80
C ASP A 258 33.85 16.32 -18.50
N VAL A 259 34.19 17.61 -18.46
CA VAL A 259 33.98 18.47 -17.29
C VAL A 259 32.49 18.66 -17.06
N ALA A 260 31.71 18.91 -18.12
CA ALA A 260 30.28 19.13 -18.01
C ALA A 260 29.54 17.86 -17.54
N PHE A 261 29.94 16.68 -18.03
CA PHE A 261 29.41 15.40 -17.53
C PHE A 261 29.70 15.19 -16.03
N ARG A 262 30.93 15.50 -15.58
CA ARG A 262 31.32 15.39 -14.15
C ARG A 262 30.55 16.36 -13.27
N GLU A 263 30.32 17.59 -13.73
CA GLU A 263 29.51 18.57 -13.02
C GLU A 263 28.05 18.11 -12.89
N ALA A 264 27.47 17.58 -13.96
CA ALA A 264 26.13 17.01 -13.93
C ALA A 264 26.04 15.85 -12.92
N GLN A 265 27.04 14.96 -12.91
CA GLN A 265 27.10 13.86 -11.94
C GLN A 265 27.25 14.33 -10.49
N LYS A 266 28.05 15.39 -10.26
CA LYS A 266 28.18 16.01 -8.92
C LYS A 266 26.86 16.60 -8.45
N LYS A 267 26.10 17.26 -9.34
CA LYS A 267 24.77 17.80 -9.01
C LYS A 267 23.80 16.67 -8.67
N ASP A 268 23.77 15.60 -9.46
CA ASP A 268 22.93 14.43 -9.18
C ASP A 268 23.28 13.77 -7.85
N ARG A 269 24.58 13.68 -7.48
CA ARG A 269 24.98 13.21 -6.14
C ARG A 269 24.49 14.11 -5.04
N LYS A 270 24.66 15.43 -5.16
CA LYS A 270 24.17 16.39 -4.15
C LYS A 270 22.67 16.28 -3.94
N VAL A 271 21.88 16.20 -5.01
CA VAL A 271 20.43 16.01 -4.92
C VAL A 271 20.10 14.68 -4.22
N ALA A 272 20.83 13.60 -4.53
CA ALA A 272 20.62 12.31 -3.86
C ALA A 272 21.01 12.33 -2.38
N GLU A 273 22.08 13.06 -2.02
CA GLU A 273 22.50 13.30 -0.63
C GLU A 273 21.44 14.11 0.11
N ASP A 274 20.96 15.22 -0.45
CA ASP A 274 19.89 16.06 0.11
C ASP A 274 18.60 15.24 0.32
N GLU A 275 18.19 14.44 -0.67
CA GLU A 275 17.04 13.54 -0.53
C GLU A 275 17.24 12.48 0.58
N ALA A 276 18.48 12.00 0.78
CA ALA A 276 18.79 11.05 1.84
C ALA A 276 18.74 11.72 3.22
N LEU A 277 19.18 12.97 3.32
CA LEU A 277 19.06 13.80 4.52
C LEU A 277 17.59 14.11 4.83
N ASP A 278 16.76 14.46 3.84
CA ASP A 278 15.32 14.68 4.02
C ASP A 278 14.60 13.43 4.53
N LYS A 279 14.92 12.26 3.97
CA LYS A 279 14.39 10.97 4.46
C LYS A 279 14.84 10.69 5.89
N THR A 280 16.06 11.06 6.23
CA THR A 280 16.61 10.92 7.59
C THR A 280 15.88 11.86 8.55
N HIS A 281 15.72 13.14 8.20
CA HIS A 281 14.96 14.13 8.96
C HIS A 281 13.53 13.66 9.22
N GLY A 282 12.81 13.22 8.18
CA GLY A 282 11.47 12.64 8.33
C GLY A 282 11.44 11.41 9.24
N THR A 283 12.48 10.57 9.21
CA THR A 283 12.60 9.40 10.10
C THR A 283 12.82 9.81 11.56
N VAL A 284 13.64 10.83 11.81
CA VAL A 284 13.92 11.38 13.14
C VAL A 284 12.66 12.03 13.74
N ILE A 285 11.95 12.87 12.98
CA ILE A 285 10.67 13.45 13.40
C ILE A 285 9.66 12.35 13.72
N ALA A 286 9.54 11.34 12.84
CA ALA A 286 8.63 10.22 13.06
C ALA A 286 9.01 9.42 14.31
N ALA A 287 10.29 9.25 14.60
CA ALA A 287 10.78 8.59 15.81
C ALA A 287 10.46 9.38 17.08
N ALA A 288 10.67 10.70 17.08
CA ALA A 288 10.33 11.59 18.20
C ALA A 288 8.81 11.61 18.48
N ARG A 289 7.99 11.76 17.43
CA ARG A 289 6.52 11.65 17.54
C ARG A 289 6.09 10.25 18.00
N GLY A 290 6.78 9.21 17.54
CA GLY A 290 6.59 7.83 17.96
C GLY A 290 6.84 7.62 19.46
N SER A 291 7.94 8.18 19.98
CA SER A 291 8.32 8.20 21.40
C SER A 291 7.21 8.84 22.26
N ARG A 292 6.76 10.04 21.87
CA ARG A 292 5.62 10.74 22.52
C ARG A 292 4.34 9.92 22.52
N ASN A 293 3.99 9.31 21.39
CA ASN A 293 2.78 8.50 21.26
C ASN A 293 2.86 7.20 22.09
N ALA A 294 4.04 6.57 22.16
CA ALA A 294 4.26 5.40 23.02
C ALA A 294 4.05 5.74 24.50
N TRP A 295 4.55 6.89 24.95
CA TRP A 295 4.28 7.39 26.30
C TRP A 295 2.79 7.64 26.56
N ARG A 296 2.07 8.29 25.62
CA ARG A 296 0.62 8.50 25.74
C ARG A 296 -0.17 7.18 25.81
N LYS A 297 0.26 6.15 25.07
CA LYS A 297 -0.33 4.80 25.15
C LYS A 297 -0.09 4.18 26.52
N LYS A 298 1.12 4.25 27.08
CA LYS A 298 1.44 3.79 28.45
C LYS A 298 0.61 4.53 29.51
N GLN A 299 0.45 5.84 29.37
CA GLN A 299 -0.41 6.63 30.26
C GLN A 299 -1.89 6.27 30.16
N LEU A 300 -2.37 5.95 28.96
CA LEU A 300 -3.75 5.49 28.77
C LEU A 300 -3.97 4.12 29.45
N THR A 301 -3.03 3.18 29.31
CA THR A 301 -3.14 1.86 29.95
C THR A 301 -3.06 1.96 31.47
N MET A 302 -2.16 2.79 32.02
CA MET A 302 -2.08 3.05 33.48
C MET A 302 -3.38 3.63 34.03
N ARG A 303 -3.96 4.63 33.37
CA ARG A 303 -5.25 5.22 33.80
C ARG A 303 -6.41 4.24 33.68
N LYS A 304 -6.42 3.39 32.65
CA LYS A 304 -7.44 2.33 32.51
C LYS A 304 -7.36 1.36 33.69
N LYS A 305 -6.16 0.87 34.03
CA LYS A 305 -5.94 -0.01 35.19
C LYS A 305 -6.32 0.66 36.52
N ALA A 306 -5.91 1.91 36.73
CA ALA A 306 -6.28 2.67 37.94
C ALA A 306 -7.80 2.84 38.06
N ARG A 307 -8.49 3.14 36.96
CA ARG A 307 -9.95 3.26 36.92
C ARG A 307 -10.65 1.92 37.15
N GLU A 308 -10.13 0.83 36.59
CA GLU A 308 -10.65 -0.53 36.86
C GLU A 308 -10.54 -0.87 38.34
N ARG A 309 -9.40 -0.55 38.98
CA ARG A 309 -9.21 -0.72 40.42
C ARG A 309 -10.21 0.11 41.23
N GLN A 310 -10.32 1.42 40.96
CA GLN A 310 -11.27 2.30 41.64
C GLN A 310 -12.72 1.87 41.45
N ASN A 311 -13.10 1.40 40.26
CA ASN A 311 -14.45 0.88 40.02
C ASN A 311 -14.71 -0.40 40.82
N ARG A 312 -13.73 -1.32 40.91
CA ARG A 312 -13.87 -2.54 41.74
C ARG A 312 -14.03 -2.20 43.21
N GLU A 313 -13.21 -1.29 43.73
CA GLU A 313 -13.32 -0.81 45.12
C GLU A 313 -14.66 -0.10 45.39
N TRP A 314 -15.18 0.63 44.40
CA TRP A 314 -16.50 1.24 44.50
C TRP A 314 -17.63 0.21 44.45
N GLU A 315 -17.52 -0.81 43.60
CA GLU A 315 -18.48 -1.92 43.52
C GLU A 315 -18.53 -2.70 44.82
N THR A 316 -17.39 -3.01 45.44
CA THR A 316 -17.34 -3.69 46.74
C THR A 316 -18.00 -2.86 47.83
N ARG A 317 -17.72 -1.55 47.91
CA ARG A 317 -18.39 -0.63 48.85
C ARG A 317 -19.90 -0.56 48.61
N CYS A 318 -20.35 -0.52 47.36
CA CYS A 318 -21.76 -0.57 47.02
C CYS A 318 -22.42 -1.87 47.51
N THR A 319 -21.74 -3.01 47.35
CA THR A 319 -22.28 -4.31 47.79
C THR A 319 -22.37 -4.40 49.31
N GLU A 320 -21.34 -3.96 50.03
CA GLU A 320 -21.34 -3.93 51.49
C GLU A 320 -22.46 -3.03 52.04
N GLN A 321 -22.61 -1.83 51.49
CA GLN A 321 -23.63 -0.89 51.94
C GLN A 321 -25.06 -1.38 51.68
N ARG A 322 -25.28 -2.11 50.58
CA ARG A 322 -26.56 -2.78 50.30
C ARG A 322 -26.87 -3.88 51.32
N LEU A 323 -25.88 -4.67 51.73
CA LEU A 323 -26.05 -5.71 52.74
C LEU A 323 -26.40 -5.13 54.11
N HIS A 324 -25.87 -3.94 54.44
CA HIS A 324 -26.13 -3.27 55.71
C HIS A 324 -27.40 -2.39 55.73
N HIS A 325 -28.14 -2.27 54.62
CA HIS A 325 -29.30 -1.36 54.47
C HIS A 325 -29.04 0.09 54.90
N ALA A 326 -27.78 0.53 54.84
CA ALA A 326 -27.36 1.82 55.38
C ALA A 326 -27.33 2.90 54.28
N GLY A 327 -28.32 3.79 54.23
CA GLY A 327 -28.24 5.08 53.53
C GLY A 327 -28.02 5.07 52.00
N GLU A 328 -27.64 6.24 51.46
CA GLU A 328 -27.40 6.47 50.02
C GLU A 328 -26.13 5.78 49.51
N LEU A 329 -26.20 5.13 48.34
CA LEU A 329 -25.07 4.47 47.71
C LEU A 329 -23.90 5.44 47.45
N PRO A 330 -22.64 4.97 47.53
CA PRO A 330 -21.49 5.84 47.37
C PRO A 330 -21.43 6.35 45.93
N LYS A 331 -20.97 7.59 45.75
CA LYS A 331 -20.83 8.18 44.40
C LYS A 331 -19.74 7.46 43.62
N ARG A 332 -19.99 7.22 42.33
CA ARG A 332 -19.01 6.57 41.44
C ARG A 332 -17.74 7.44 41.33
N PRO A 333 -16.53 6.85 41.38
CA PRO A 333 -15.29 7.59 41.28
C PRO A 333 -15.21 8.41 39.97
N LYS A 334 -14.71 9.65 40.09
CA LYS A 334 -14.51 10.56 38.95
C LYS A 334 -13.42 10.00 38.03
N ARG A 335 -13.51 10.30 36.72
CA ARG A 335 -12.48 9.89 35.76
C ARG A 335 -11.18 10.64 36.05
N VAL A 336 -10.07 9.91 36.21
CA VAL A 336 -8.72 10.49 36.34
C VAL A 336 -8.42 11.38 35.13
N ALA A 337 -7.96 12.61 35.40
CA ALA A 337 -7.60 13.58 34.37
C ALA A 337 -6.49 13.05 33.43
N LYS A 338 -6.36 13.66 32.25
CA LYS A 338 -5.23 13.36 31.35
C LYS A 338 -3.97 14.00 31.95
N ALA A 339 -2.92 13.20 32.17
CA ALA A 339 -1.62 13.74 32.53
C ALA A 339 -1.09 14.63 31.40
N GLU A 340 -0.48 15.76 31.76
CA GLU A 340 0.21 16.63 30.81
C GLU A 340 1.37 15.90 30.16
N THR A 341 1.66 16.23 28.90
CA THR A 341 2.77 15.57 28.18
C THR A 341 4.09 16.11 28.72
N PRO A 342 5.02 15.27 29.20
CA PRO A 342 6.29 15.73 29.74
C PRO A 342 7.05 16.59 28.75
N ILE A 343 7.69 17.66 29.25
CA ILE A 343 8.45 18.64 28.46
C ILE A 343 9.49 17.96 27.58
N LYS A 344 10.06 16.83 28.03
CA LYS A 344 11.01 16.06 27.21
C LYS A 344 10.47 15.63 25.85
N TYR A 345 9.20 15.22 25.75
CA TYR A 345 8.65 14.76 24.47
C TYR A 345 8.24 15.91 23.55
N THR A 346 7.90 17.08 24.11
CA THR A 346 7.67 18.28 23.31
C THR A 346 9.00 18.84 22.80
N PHE A 347 10.03 18.85 23.65
CA PHE A 347 11.39 19.23 23.27
C PHE A 347 11.98 18.29 22.22
N GLU A 348 11.90 16.96 22.40
CA GLU A 348 12.39 15.96 21.41
C GLU A 348 11.78 16.21 20.02
N VAL A 349 10.49 16.55 19.94
CA VAL A 349 9.81 16.82 18.65
C VAL A 349 10.24 18.16 18.08
N ALA A 350 10.30 19.22 18.89
CA ALA A 350 10.70 20.54 18.42
C ALA A 350 12.17 20.56 17.96
N TYR A 351 13.06 19.91 18.70
CA TYR A 351 14.46 19.78 18.32
C TYR A 351 14.63 18.95 17.04
N ALA A 352 13.90 17.83 16.90
CA ALA A 352 13.89 17.04 15.68
C ALA A 352 13.41 17.82 14.44
N GLU A 353 12.46 18.76 14.60
CA GLU A 353 11.95 19.63 13.53
C GLU A 353 12.91 20.79 13.18
N GLY A 354 13.81 21.14 14.10
CA GLY A 354 14.78 22.23 13.97
C GLY A 354 16.23 21.80 13.72
N LEU A 355 16.47 20.53 13.36
CA LEU A 355 17.81 20.02 13.12
C LEU A 355 18.49 20.76 11.95
N THR A 356 19.73 21.17 12.16
CA THR A 356 20.57 21.74 11.11
C THR A 356 21.04 20.66 10.12
N SER A 357 21.50 21.07 8.93
CA SER A 357 22.02 20.14 7.92
C SER A 357 23.22 19.33 8.43
N GLU A 358 24.10 19.96 9.23
CA GLU A 358 25.27 19.29 9.83
C GLU A 358 24.86 18.23 10.86
N GLU A 359 23.91 18.54 11.74
CA GLU A 359 23.38 17.57 12.70
C GLU A 359 22.64 16.42 11.98
N LEU A 360 21.91 16.70 10.90
CA LEU A 360 21.27 15.67 10.08
C LEU A 360 22.28 14.73 9.42
N GLN A 361 23.39 15.26 8.91
CA GLN A 361 24.48 14.44 8.37
C GLN A 361 25.08 13.53 9.45
N GLU A 362 25.25 14.04 10.67
CA GLU A 362 25.74 13.22 11.79
C GLU A 362 24.76 12.11 12.17
N VAL A 363 23.46 12.41 12.24
CA VAL A 363 22.42 11.40 12.48
C VAL A 363 22.37 10.38 11.34
N HIS A 364 22.50 10.83 10.09
CA HIS A 364 22.52 9.95 8.92
C HIS A 364 23.69 8.96 8.99
N ARG A 365 24.89 9.47 9.28
CA ARG A 365 26.10 8.65 9.48
C ARG A 365 25.90 7.63 10.61
N LYS A 366 25.36 8.06 11.76
CA LYS A 366 25.06 7.15 12.88
C LYS A 366 24.04 6.08 12.48
N LEU A 367 23.01 6.42 11.73
CA LEU A 367 22.04 5.46 11.23
C LEU A 367 22.66 4.42 10.28
N GLU A 368 23.54 4.83 9.37
CA GLU A 368 24.25 3.90 8.49
C GLU A 368 25.16 2.94 9.28
N THR A 369 25.91 3.47 10.26
CA THR A 369 26.78 2.64 11.10
C THR A 369 26.03 1.69 12.03
N SER A 370 24.77 2.00 12.36
CA SER A 370 23.97 1.17 13.28
C SER A 370 23.55 -0.18 12.68
N GLY A 371 23.60 -0.33 11.34
CA GLY A 371 23.11 -1.52 10.65
C GLY A 371 21.62 -1.80 10.89
N ALA A 372 20.84 -0.81 11.36
CA ALA A 372 19.45 -1.00 11.72
C ALA A 372 18.60 -1.25 10.46
N GLU A 373 18.18 -2.51 10.27
CA GLU A 373 17.26 -2.90 9.21
C GLU A 373 15.79 -2.82 9.67
N GLY A 374 14.92 -2.30 8.81
CA GLY A 374 13.49 -2.17 9.09
C GLY A 374 13.09 -0.85 9.78
N LYS A 375 11.81 -0.51 9.65
CA LYS A 375 11.26 0.79 10.06
C LYS A 375 11.40 1.05 11.57
N GLN A 376 11.11 0.05 12.41
CA GLN A 376 11.14 0.21 13.86
C GLN A 376 12.57 0.32 14.41
N ALA A 377 13.50 -0.52 13.93
CA ALA A 377 14.90 -0.45 14.33
C ALA A 377 15.55 0.87 13.91
N ARG A 378 15.26 1.33 12.68
CA ARG A 378 15.71 2.66 12.20
C ARG A 378 15.15 3.79 13.05
N GLN A 379 13.87 3.76 13.43
CA GLN A 379 13.29 4.77 14.31
C GLN A 379 13.92 4.74 15.71
N ALA A 380 14.21 3.56 16.27
CA ALA A 380 14.89 3.44 17.56
C ALA A 380 16.32 3.98 17.50
N ALA A 381 17.08 3.65 16.44
CA ALA A 381 18.44 4.17 16.22
C ALA A 381 18.43 5.69 15.98
N ALA A 382 17.46 6.22 15.23
CA ALA A 382 17.28 7.66 15.01
C ALA A 382 16.99 8.38 16.32
N LEU A 383 16.11 7.85 17.15
CA LEU A 383 15.79 8.42 18.47
C LEU A 383 17.00 8.37 19.41
N LYS A 384 17.81 7.31 19.35
CA LYS A 384 19.05 7.20 20.11
C LYS A 384 20.05 8.27 19.67
N ALA A 385 20.29 8.41 18.36
CA ALA A 385 21.17 9.43 17.81
C ALA A 385 20.71 10.86 18.17
N LEU A 386 19.39 11.12 18.11
CA LEU A 386 18.81 12.39 18.53
C LEU A 386 19.05 12.68 20.03
N ARG A 387 18.93 11.65 20.88
CA ARG A 387 19.21 11.77 22.31
C ARG A 387 20.68 12.05 22.59
N GLU A 388 21.59 11.36 21.92
CA GLU A 388 23.03 11.64 22.04
C GLU A 388 23.39 13.08 21.65
N LEU A 389 22.70 13.68 20.66
CA LEU A 389 22.89 15.09 20.31
C LEU A 389 22.34 16.04 21.38
N THR A 390 21.23 15.68 22.02
CA THR A 390 20.57 16.51 23.04
C THR A 390 21.11 16.31 24.46
N GLU A 391 21.77 15.19 24.76
CA GLU A 391 22.36 14.90 26.07
C GLU A 391 23.48 15.88 26.43
N GLY A 392 24.17 16.46 25.43
CA GLY A 392 25.07 17.61 25.65
C GLY A 392 24.38 18.86 26.22
N PHE A 393 23.05 18.96 26.10
CA PHE A 393 22.24 20.08 26.57
C PHE A 393 21.52 19.81 27.91
N ARG A 394 21.48 18.56 28.39
CA ARG A 394 20.46 18.11 29.34
C ARG A 394 20.96 17.62 30.70
N ALA A 395 22.23 17.77 31.01
CA ALA A 395 22.81 17.37 32.29
C ALA A 395 22.27 18.13 33.53
N HIS A 396 21.17 18.90 33.43
CA HIS A 396 20.68 19.76 34.50
C HIS A 396 19.28 19.48 35.06
N ASP A 397 18.42 18.68 34.42
CA ASP A 397 16.98 18.60 34.81
C ASP A 397 16.41 17.18 35.06
N ASP A 398 17.19 16.11 34.98
CA ASP A 398 16.68 14.77 35.33
C ASP A 398 16.81 14.54 36.85
N GLU A 399 16.08 15.32 37.65
CA GLU A 399 15.65 14.81 38.95
C GLU A 399 14.65 13.67 38.70
N PRO A 400 14.89 12.46 39.20
CA PRO A 400 13.95 11.36 39.06
C PRO A 400 12.63 11.80 39.68
N MET A 401 11.58 11.88 38.85
CA MET A 401 10.20 11.96 39.31
C MET A 401 9.93 10.71 40.14
N ASP A 402 10.22 10.83 41.43
CA ASP A 402 9.92 9.81 42.40
C ASP A 402 8.40 9.76 42.51
N PHE A 403 7.80 8.78 41.84
CA PHE A 403 6.39 8.41 42.02
C PHE A 403 6.17 7.72 43.38
N SER A 404 7.00 8.04 44.38
CA SER A 404 6.71 7.86 45.79
C SER A 404 5.46 8.67 46.12
N THR A 405 4.31 8.03 45.88
CA THR A 405 3.09 8.10 46.70
C THR A 405 3.03 9.32 47.60
N SER A 406 2.91 10.51 47.00
CA SER A 406 2.64 11.73 47.73
C SER A 406 1.18 11.70 48.17
N GLY A 407 0.97 11.43 49.45
CA GLY A 407 -0.24 11.80 50.19
C GLY A 407 -1.40 10.81 50.07
N GLU A 408 -1.41 9.81 50.94
CA GLU A 408 -2.58 9.59 51.80
C GLU A 408 -2.89 10.91 52.51
N ASP A 409 -3.60 11.80 51.83
CA ASP A 409 -4.29 12.92 52.47
C ASP A 409 -5.66 12.37 52.87
N ASP A 410 -5.66 11.61 53.98
CA ASP A 410 -6.87 11.23 54.71
C ASP A 410 -7.50 12.51 55.27
N GLY A 411 -8.16 13.24 54.37
CA GLY A 411 -9.11 14.27 54.76
C GLY A 411 -10.22 13.61 55.56
N ASP A 412 -10.18 13.82 56.87
CA ASP A 412 -11.24 13.54 57.83
C ASP A 412 -12.57 14.15 57.34
N TRP A 413 -13.46 13.31 56.81
CA TRP A 413 -14.83 13.69 56.41
C TRP A 413 -15.81 13.40 57.56
N SER A 414 -15.49 13.85 58.76
CA SER A 414 -16.45 13.89 59.87
C SER A 414 -17.24 15.20 59.85
N SER A 415 -18.38 15.22 59.15
CA SER A 415 -19.54 16.10 59.44
C SER A 415 -20.80 15.61 58.71
#